data_AF-A0AAV4YI92-F1
#
_entry.id   AF-A0AAV4YI92-F1
#
_cell.length_a   1.000
_cell.length_b   1.000
_cell.length_c   1.000
_cell.angle_alpha   90.00
_cell.angle_beta   90.00
_cell.angle_gamma   90.00
#
_symmetry.space_group_name_H-M   'P 1'
#
loop_
_entity.id
_entity.type
_entity.pdbx_description
1 polymer ?
#
loop_
_entity_poly.entity_id
_entity_poly.type
_entity_poly.pdbx_seq_one_letter_code
_entity_poly.pdbx_strand_id
1 'polypeptide(L)'
;MNSRFETAFHSRNMGERGNRFAAPRYKDPELDKLIDDFTQTADAAKQKEIMFAIQERVGANQTIIPVFNNPTWYEYSTKRFNGWFSADNPVAKPQVHPDTPERLLHVLSLKPNS
;
A
#
# COMPACT_ATOMS: atom_id res chain seq x y z
N MET A 1 -0.18 -10.73 1.84
CA MET A 1 -0.41 -9.31 2.16
C MET A 1 0.74 -8.52 1.57
N ASN A 2 0.53 -7.76 0.48
CA ASN A 2 1.62 -7.00 -0.17
C ASN A 2 1.83 -5.70 0.60
N SER A 3 2.84 -5.68 1.49
CA SER A 3 3.22 -4.44 2.17
C SER A 3 3.85 -3.47 1.17
N ARG A 4 3.81 -2.16 1.48
CA ARG A 4 4.54 -1.15 0.68
C ARG A 4 6.04 -1.40 0.71
N PHE A 5 6.56 -1.98 1.80
CA PHE A 5 7.96 -2.38 1.92
C PHE A 5 8.32 -3.51 0.95
N GLU A 6 7.49 -4.55 0.84
CA GLU A 6 7.68 -5.63 -0.14
C GLU A 6 7.80 -5.07 -1.55
N THR A 7 6.79 -4.28 -1.95
CA THR A 7 6.70 -3.73 -3.31
C THR A 7 7.88 -2.82 -3.65
N ALA A 8 8.39 -2.05 -2.68
CA ALA A 8 9.42 -1.05 -2.90
C ALA A 8 10.86 -1.58 -2.72
N PHE A 9 11.09 -2.51 -1.79
CA PHE A 9 12.43 -2.86 -1.32
C PHE A 9 12.82 -4.32 -1.52
N HIS A 10 11.87 -5.24 -1.75
CA HIS A 10 12.28 -6.62 -2.00
C HIS A 10 12.89 -6.75 -3.40
N SER A 11 14.11 -7.28 -3.48
CA SER A 11 14.90 -7.48 -4.70
C SER A 11 14.16 -8.20 -5.84
N ARG A 12 13.18 -9.06 -5.52
CA ARG A 12 12.34 -9.74 -6.53
C ARG A 12 11.57 -8.76 -7.43
N ASN A 13 11.33 -7.55 -6.94
CA ASN A 13 10.61 -6.49 -7.63
C ASN A 13 11.50 -5.62 -8.55
N MET A 14 12.81 -5.90 -8.63
CA MET A 14 13.80 -5.04 -9.30
C MET A 14 14.35 -5.62 -10.62
N GLY A 15 13.68 -6.62 -11.18
CA GLY A 15 14.04 -7.24 -12.46
C GLY A 15 13.88 -6.31 -13.67
N GLU A 16 14.08 -6.84 -14.88
CA GLU A 16 13.92 -6.09 -16.14
C GLU A 16 12.51 -5.50 -16.28
N ARG A 17 11.49 -6.24 -15.84
CA ARG A 17 10.09 -5.80 -15.73
C ARG A 17 9.68 -5.52 -14.29
N GLY A 18 10.59 -4.93 -13.49
CA GLY A 18 10.31 -4.54 -12.12
C GLY A 18 9.12 -3.58 -12.00
N ASN A 19 8.59 -3.39 -10.80
CA ASN A 19 7.49 -2.45 -10.58
C ASN A 19 8.00 -1.01 -10.40
N ARG A 20 7.14 -0.01 -10.64
CA ARG A 20 7.52 1.41 -10.56
C ARG A 20 7.98 1.88 -9.17
N PHE A 21 7.66 1.15 -8.11
CA PHE A 21 7.99 1.50 -6.73
C PHE A 21 9.38 0.98 -6.32
N ALA A 22 9.92 -0.01 -7.04
CA ALA A 22 11.27 -0.53 -6.84
C ALA A 22 12.30 0.11 -7.78
N ALA A 23 12.02 1.34 -8.26
CA ALA A 23 12.87 2.09 -9.18
C ALA A 23 14.33 2.31 -8.71
N PRO A 24 14.64 2.45 -7.39
CA PRO A 24 16.02 2.56 -6.94
C PRO A 24 16.89 1.33 -7.25
N ARG A 25 16.28 0.16 -7.51
CA ARG A 25 16.96 -1.12 -7.78
C ARG A 25 18.01 -1.52 -6.73
N TYR A 26 17.86 -1.02 -5.50
CA TYR A 26 18.72 -1.34 -4.36
C TYR A 26 18.44 -2.76 -3.85
N LYS A 27 19.43 -3.65 -3.94
CA LYS A 27 19.27 -5.06 -3.51
C LYS A 27 20.02 -5.31 -2.21
N ASP A 28 19.32 -5.94 -1.28
CA ASP A 28 19.86 -6.27 0.04
C ASP A 28 19.24 -7.59 0.53
N PRO A 29 20.00 -8.70 0.47
CA PRO A 29 19.47 -10.04 0.78
C PRO A 29 18.94 -10.20 2.21
N GLU A 30 19.49 -9.46 3.16
CA GLU A 30 19.00 -9.48 4.54
C GLU A 30 17.72 -8.67 4.70
N LEU A 31 17.57 -7.57 3.95
CA LEU A 31 16.31 -6.83 3.90
C LEU A 31 15.21 -7.68 3.27
N ASP A 32 15.53 -8.42 2.20
CA ASP A 32 14.64 -9.43 1.61
C ASP A 32 14.19 -10.44 2.66
N LYS A 33 15.14 -11.00 3.42
CA LYS A 33 14.85 -11.96 4.50
C LYS A 33 13.91 -11.38 5.56
N LEU A 34 14.17 -10.16 6.03
CA LEU A 34 13.32 -9.50 7.02
C LEU A 34 11.89 -9.29 6.51
N ILE A 35 11.74 -8.89 5.25
CA ILE A 35 10.42 -8.71 4.64
C ILE A 35 9.68 -10.05 4.52
N ASP A 36 10.37 -11.12 4.14
CA ASP A 36 9.79 -12.47 4.10
C ASP A 36 9.37 -12.94 5.49
N ASP A 37 10.25 -12.82 6.49
CA ASP A 37 10.00 -13.22 7.89
C ASP A 37 8.76 -12.49 8.47
N PHE A 38 8.55 -11.21 8.13
CA PHE A 38 7.37 -10.44 8.56
C PHE A 38 6.06 -11.14 8.18
N THR A 39 6.01 -11.77 7.00
CA THR A 39 4.80 -12.45 6.50
C THR A 39 4.60 -13.86 7.04
N GLN A 40 5.63 -14.44 7.66
CA GLN A 40 5.63 -15.81 8.19
C GLN A 40 5.15 -15.91 9.64
N THR A 41 4.89 -14.77 10.29
CA THR A 41 4.40 -14.73 11.68
C THR A 41 3.09 -13.98 11.78
N ALA A 42 2.20 -14.46 12.67
CA ALA A 42 0.98 -13.78 13.08
C ALA A 42 1.12 -13.07 14.45
N ASP A 43 2.26 -13.23 15.13
CA ASP A 43 2.55 -12.53 16.38
C ASP A 43 2.86 -11.05 16.11
N ALA A 44 2.03 -10.17 16.66
CA ALA A 44 2.14 -8.73 16.48
C ALA A 44 3.40 -8.12 17.11
N ALA A 45 3.87 -8.64 18.24
CA ALA A 45 5.11 -8.17 18.87
C ALA A 45 6.31 -8.51 17.98
N LYS A 46 6.35 -9.74 17.48
CA LYS A 46 7.39 -10.17 16.53
C LYS A 46 7.35 -9.42 15.21
N GLN A 47 6.15 -9.17 14.65
CA GLN A 47 6.00 -8.33 13.46
C GLN A 47 6.54 -6.92 13.67
N LYS A 48 6.32 -6.33 14.85
CA LYS A 48 6.82 -5.00 15.21
C LYS A 48 8.35 -4.97 15.30
N GLU A 49 8.97 -5.97 15.93
CA GLU A 49 10.43 -6.09 16.00
C GLU A 49 11.06 -6.21 14.60
N ILE A 50 10.49 -7.06 13.73
CA ILE A 50 10.94 -7.20 12.34
C ILE A 50 10.81 -5.88 11.59
N MET A 51 9.69 -5.16 11.75
CA MET A 51 9.48 -3.87 11.10
C MET A 51 10.49 -2.81 11.55
N PHE A 52 10.90 -2.80 12.81
CA PHE A 52 11.97 -1.91 13.28
C PHE A 52 13.30 -2.21 12.59
N ALA A 53 13.68 -3.50 12.46
CA ALA A 53 14.88 -3.88 11.72
C ALA A 53 14.82 -3.48 10.24
N ILE A 54 13.65 -3.63 9.60
CA ILE A 54 13.42 -3.17 8.21
C ILE A 54 13.64 -1.65 8.11
N GLN A 55 13.02 -0.86 9.01
CA GLN A 55 13.12 0.59 9.01
C GLN A 55 14.54 1.09 9.26
N GLU A 56 15.26 0.49 10.21
CA GLU A 56 16.66 0.80 10.51
C GLU A 56 17.53 0.60 9.26
N ARG A 57 17.35 -0.53 8.57
CA ARG A 57 18.15 -0.88 7.40
C ARG A 57 17.85 0.01 6.19
N VAL A 58 16.57 0.32 5.94
CA VAL A 58 16.17 1.27 4.88
C VAL A 58 16.73 2.67 5.18
N GLY A 59 16.65 3.11 6.43
CA GLY A 59 17.15 4.41 6.89
C GLY A 59 18.68 4.52 6.81
N ALA A 60 19.42 3.52 7.29
CA ALA A 60 20.88 3.52 7.29
C ALA A 60 21.46 3.57 5.86
N ASN A 61 20.78 2.98 4.88
CA ASN A 61 21.22 2.94 3.50
C ASN A 61 20.69 4.11 2.64
N GLN A 62 19.81 4.96 3.19
CA GLN A 62 19.20 6.12 2.48
C GLN A 62 18.70 5.77 1.06
N THR A 63 18.10 4.59 0.91
CA THR A 63 17.72 4.02 -0.40
C THR A 63 16.63 4.82 -1.13
N ILE A 64 15.85 5.58 -0.35
CA ILE A 64 14.84 6.54 -0.80
C ILE A 64 14.93 7.79 0.07
N ILE A 65 14.42 8.90 -0.46
CA ILE A 65 14.23 10.15 0.30
C ILE A 65 12.72 10.34 0.49
N PRO A 66 12.16 9.96 1.65
CA PRO A 66 10.75 10.18 1.93
C PRO A 66 10.48 11.68 2.09
N VAL A 67 9.50 12.20 1.35
CA VAL A 67 9.18 13.65 1.36
C VAL A 67 7.86 13.92 2.08
N PHE A 68 6.80 13.22 1.72
CA PHE A 68 5.48 13.38 2.32
C PHE A 68 4.62 12.12 2.16
N ASN A 69 3.56 12.03 2.96
CA ASN A 69 2.53 11.02 2.81
C ASN A 69 1.43 11.56 1.88
N ASN A 70 1.29 10.97 0.69
CA ASN A 70 0.30 11.44 -0.29
C ASN A 70 -1.13 11.21 0.21
N PRO A 71 -2.04 12.20 0.09
CA PRO A 71 -3.44 12.00 0.45
C PRO A 71 -4.12 10.97 -0.45
N THR A 72 -5.26 10.47 0.02
CA THR A 72 -6.19 9.74 -0.83
C THR A 72 -6.99 10.74 -1.67
N TRP A 73 -6.72 10.77 -2.97
CA TRP A 73 -7.46 11.59 -3.93
C TRP A 73 -8.79 10.91 -4.29
N TYR A 74 -9.90 11.57 -3.98
CA TYR A 74 -11.24 11.05 -4.22
C TYR A 74 -12.27 12.18 -4.16
N GLU A 75 -12.96 12.37 -5.27
CA GLU A 75 -14.09 13.27 -5.41
C GLU A 75 -15.31 12.53 -5.96
N TYR A 76 -16.50 12.98 -5.59
CA TYR A 76 -17.75 12.41 -6.07
C TYR A 76 -18.80 13.49 -6.31
N SER A 77 -19.79 13.17 -7.14
CA SER A 77 -20.92 14.06 -7.41
C SER A 77 -22.22 13.42 -6.93
N THR A 78 -22.96 14.16 -6.11
CA THR A 78 -24.29 13.78 -5.64
C THR A 78 -25.40 14.18 -6.63
N LYS A 79 -25.05 14.76 -7.79
CA LYS A 79 -26.04 15.23 -8.78
C LYS A 79 -26.93 14.11 -9.31
N ARG A 80 -26.38 12.91 -9.51
CA ARG A 80 -27.07 11.77 -10.13
C ARG A 80 -27.09 10.51 -9.27
N PHE A 81 -26.17 10.38 -8.33
CA PHE A 81 -26.01 9.17 -7.54
C PHE A 81 -25.84 9.50 -6.06
N ASN A 82 -26.34 8.62 -5.21
CA ASN A 82 -26.10 8.57 -3.78
C ASN A 82 -25.43 7.23 -3.39
N GLY A 83 -25.12 7.05 -2.11
CA GLY A 83 -24.47 5.83 -1.61
C GLY A 83 -22.93 5.84 -1.68
N TRP A 84 -22.34 7.01 -1.96
CA TRP A 84 -20.90 7.23 -1.97
C TRP A 84 -20.26 6.90 -0.61
N PHE A 85 -19.09 6.30 -0.63
CA PHE A 85 -18.26 6.22 0.56
C PHE A 85 -17.70 7.59 0.91
N SER A 86 -17.69 7.94 2.18
CA SER A 86 -17.25 9.23 2.70
C SER A 86 -16.82 9.09 4.17
N ALA A 87 -16.41 10.17 4.83
CA ALA A 87 -16.16 10.16 6.27
C ALA A 87 -17.42 9.77 7.08
N ASP A 88 -18.60 10.20 6.61
CA ASP A 88 -19.89 9.89 7.23
C ASP A 88 -20.44 8.51 6.82
N ASN A 89 -19.88 7.91 5.77
CA ASN A 89 -20.19 6.56 5.29
C ASN A 89 -18.89 5.76 5.01
N PRO A 90 -18.10 5.40 6.05
CA PRO A 90 -16.72 4.93 5.91
C PRO A 90 -16.64 3.42 5.69
N VAL A 91 -17.23 2.91 4.61
CA VAL A 91 -17.31 1.46 4.34
C VAL A 91 -15.97 0.87 3.90
N ALA A 92 -15.25 1.53 2.98
CA ALA A 92 -13.97 1.06 2.45
C ALA A 92 -13.17 2.20 1.79
N LYS A 93 -11.98 1.89 1.24
CA LYS A 93 -11.20 2.84 0.43
C LYS A 93 -12.04 3.31 -0.77
N PRO A 94 -12.26 4.62 -0.95
CA PRO A 94 -13.17 5.11 -1.98
C PRO A 94 -12.51 5.27 -3.37
N GLN A 95 -11.18 5.14 -3.46
CA GLN A 95 -10.41 5.34 -4.68
C GLN A 95 -10.89 4.41 -5.81
N VAL A 96 -10.89 4.94 -7.03
CA VAL A 96 -11.37 4.22 -8.23
C VAL A 96 -10.23 3.61 -9.06
N HIS A 97 -8.99 3.69 -8.57
CA HIS A 97 -7.82 3.15 -9.26
C HIS A 97 -7.91 1.62 -9.45
N PRO A 98 -7.35 1.06 -10.55
CA PRO A 98 -7.45 -0.38 -10.83
C PRO A 98 -6.92 -1.31 -9.74
N ASP A 99 -5.96 -0.85 -8.94
CA ASP A 99 -5.33 -1.58 -7.83
C ASP A 99 -6.12 -1.46 -6.50
N THR A 100 -7.27 -0.78 -6.50
CA THR A 100 -8.19 -0.70 -5.36
C THR A 100 -9.33 -1.70 -5.55
N PRO A 101 -9.25 -2.94 -5.02
CA PRO A 101 -10.29 -3.96 -5.22
C PRO A 101 -11.64 -3.53 -4.63
N GLU A 102 -11.64 -2.71 -3.58
CA GLU A 102 -12.84 -2.20 -2.91
C GLU A 102 -13.71 -1.34 -3.84
N ARG A 103 -13.20 -0.87 -4.98
CA ARG A 103 -13.98 -0.15 -6.00
C ARG A 103 -15.19 -0.95 -6.50
N LEU A 104 -15.13 -2.28 -6.46
CA LEU A 104 -16.28 -3.13 -6.79
C LEU A 104 -17.38 -3.00 -5.73
N LEU A 105 -17.02 -3.04 -4.45
CA LEU A 105 -17.97 -2.81 -3.37
C LEU A 105 -18.54 -1.39 -3.44
N HIS A 106 -17.68 -0.42 -3.79
CA HIS A 106 -18.08 0.97 -3.93
C HIS A 106 -19.10 1.18 -5.05
N VAL A 107 -18.88 0.64 -6.26
CA VAL A 107 -19.87 0.80 -7.34
C VAL A 107 -21.19 0.09 -7.02
N LEU A 108 -21.14 -1.05 -6.31
CA LEU A 108 -22.34 -1.78 -5.88
C LEU A 108 -23.14 -1.06 -4.77
N SER A 109 -22.55 -0.08 -4.08
CA SER A 109 -23.26 0.75 -3.11
C SER A 109 -23.98 1.95 -3.74
N LEU A 110 -23.63 2.32 -4.97
CA LEU A 110 -24.20 3.49 -5.64
C LEU A 110 -25.60 3.22 -6.17
N LYS A 111 -26.48 4.22 -6.03
CA LYS A 111 -27.85 4.19 -6.56
C LYS A 111 -28.17 5.51 -7.27
N PRO A 112 -28.88 5.49 -8.40
CA PRO A 112 -29.34 6.73 -9.03
C PRO A 112 -30.28 7.48 -8.08
N ASN A 113 -30.23 8.80 -8.14
CA ASN A 113 -31.25 9.64 -7.53
C ASN A 113 -32.47 9.57 -8.47
N SER A 114 -33.56 8.94 -8.00
CA SER A 114 -34.90 8.80 -8.63
C SER A 114 -34.97 8.90 -10.16
#